data_AF-A0A420DUH5-F1
#
_entry.id   AF-A0A420DUH5-F1
#
_cell.length_a   1.000
_cell.length_b   1.000
_cell.length_c   1.000
_cell.angle_alpha   90.00
_cell.angle_beta   90.00
_cell.angle_gamma   90.00
#
_symmetry.space_group_name_H-M   'P 1'
#
loop_
_entity.id
_entity.type
_entity.pdbx_description
1 polymer ?
#
loop_
_entity_poly.entity_id
_entity_poly.type
_entity_poly.pdbx_seq_one_letter_code
_entity_poly.pdbx_strand_id
1 'polypeptide(L)' 'MPTYSPRMKLCATCERWGGARKLDPTRTFVTTASSGTKGECLGGAHNRQQVQALATCAAFGKWPALRK' A
#
# COMPACT_ATOMS: atom_id res chain seq x y z
N MET A 1 5.29 -13.37 -4.99
CA MET A 1 4.81 -12.24 -4.17
C MET A 1 5.23 -10.96 -4.84
N PRO A 2 4.32 -10.06 -5.23
CA PRO A 2 4.70 -8.81 -5.88
C PRO A 2 5.31 -7.83 -4.88
N THR A 3 6.29 -7.07 -5.38
CA THR A 3 7.05 -6.09 -4.61
C THR A 3 6.81 -4.69 -5.20
N TYR A 4 6.55 -3.72 -4.32
CA TYR A 4 6.16 -2.36 -4.68
C TYR A 4 7.16 -1.35 -4.13
N SER A 5 7.64 -0.47 -5.00
CA SER A 5 8.44 0.69 -4.62
C SER A 5 7.55 1.81 -4.08
N PRO A 6 7.95 2.51 -2.99
CA PRO A 6 7.26 3.69 -2.46
C PRO A 6 7.09 4.83 -3.47
N ARG A 7 7.86 4.81 -4.57
CA ARG A 7 7.76 5.80 -5.65
C ARG A 7 6.51 5.63 -6.51
N MET A 8 5.90 4.44 -6.52
CA MET A 8 4.76 4.12 -7.38
C MET A 8 3.41 4.66 -6.87
N LYS A 9 3.36 5.32 -5.70
CA LYS A 9 2.15 5.92 -5.09
C LYS A 9 0.91 4.99 -5.09
N LEU A 10 1.14 3.70 -4.82
CA LEU A 10 0.10 2.67 -4.78
C LEU A 10 -0.49 2.51 -3.38
N CYS A 11 -1.69 1.95 -3.27
CA CYS A 11 -2.34 1.58 -2.01
C CYS A 11 -1.44 0.69 -1.14
N ALA A 12 -0.73 -0.28 -1.74
CA ALA A 12 0.26 -1.10 -1.03
C ALA A 12 1.33 -0.29 -0.30
N THR A 13 1.66 0.91 -0.79
CA THR A 13 2.66 1.83 -0.21
C THR A 13 2.04 3.01 0.54
N CYS A 14 0.72 3.07 0.64
CA CYS A 14 -0.03 4.17 1.23
C CYS A 14 -0.29 3.94 2.73
N GLU A 15 -0.13 4.95 3.57
CA GLU A 15 -0.43 4.85 5.01
C GLU A 15 -1.89 4.49 5.29
N ARG A 16 -2.80 4.90 4.40
CA ARG A 16 -4.26 4.73 4.53
C ARG A 16 -4.77 3.40 3.99
N TRP A 17 -3.91 2.40 3.84
CA TRP A 17 -4.29 1.07 3.36
C TRP A 17 -4.03 0.02 4.44
N GLY A 18 -5.09 -0.61 4.92
CA GLY A 18 -5.09 -1.61 5.98
C GLY A 18 -4.90 -3.05 5.50
N GLY A 19 -4.50 -3.26 4.24
CA GLY A 19 -4.25 -4.60 3.71
C GLY A 19 -2.99 -5.25 4.26
N ALA A 20 -2.93 -6.58 4.18
CA ALA A 20 -1.76 -7.34 4.59
C ALA A 20 -0.56 -7.03 3.67
N ARG A 21 0.50 -6.46 4.24
CA ARG A 21 1.76 -6.12 3.57
C ARG A 21 2.95 -6.29 4.50
N LYS A 22 4.09 -6.61 3.91
CA LYS A 22 5.38 -6.73 4.61
C LYS A 22 6.36 -5.72 4.03
N LEU A 23 7.27 -5.26 4.88
CA LEU A 23 8.41 -4.46 4.43
C LEU A 23 9.57 -5.40 4.15
N ASP A 24 10.35 -5.05 3.13
CA ASP A 24 11.69 -5.58 2.96
C ASP A 24 12.59 -5.19 4.16
N PRO A 25 13.64 -5.96 4.53
CA PRO A 25 14.56 -5.61 5.61
C PRO A 25 15.17 -4.21 5.49
N THR A 26 15.38 -3.72 4.27
CA THR A 26 15.90 -2.37 4.00
C THR A 26 14.84 -1.27 4.11
N ARG A 27 13.55 -1.65 4.28
CA ARG A 27 12.38 -0.75 4.34
C ARG A 27 12.25 0.16 3.10
N THR A 28 12.78 -0.29 1.96
CA THR A 28 12.68 0.42 0.69
C THR A 28 11.57 -0.13 -0.20
N PHE A 29 11.07 -1.33 0.06
CA PHE A 29 10.01 -1.96 -0.72
C PHE A 29 8.93 -2.57 0.16
N VAL A 30 7.73 -2.68 -0.39
CA VAL A 30 6.58 -3.34 0.22
C VAL A 30 6.22 -4.59 -0.58
N THR A 31 6.06 -5.72 0.10
CA THR A 31 5.67 -6.98 -0.51
C THR A 31 4.29 -7.40 -0.02
N THR A 32 3.41 -7.81 -0.92
CA THR A 32 2.09 -8.39 -0.57
C THR A 32 2.05 -9.88 -0.93
N ALA A 33 1.05 -10.60 -0.41
CA ALA A 33 0.88 -12.02 -0.74
C ALA A 33 0.66 -12.24 -2.25
N SER A 34 -0.18 -11.39 -2.85
CA SER A 34 -0.53 -11.43 -4.28
C SER A 34 -0.85 -10.04 -4.82
N SER A 35 -0.88 -9.89 -6.15
CA SER A 35 -1.28 -8.64 -6.82
C SER A 35 -2.75 -8.33 -6.61
N GLY A 36 -3.57 -9.36 -6.42
CA GLY A 36 -4.99 -9.25 -6.07
C GLY A 36 -5.26 -9.07 -4.58
N THR A 37 -4.23 -8.94 -3.73
CA THR A 37 -4.43 -8.70 -2.30
C THR A 37 -5.23 -7.41 -2.13
N LYS A 38 -6.38 -7.53 -1.47
CA LYS A 38 -7.24 -6.40 -1.12
C LYS A 38 -6.99 -6.02 0.33
N GLY A 39 -7.17 -4.73 0.59
CA GLY A 39 -7.11 -4.16 1.93
C GLY A 39 -8.16 -3.09 2.05
N GLU A 40 -8.63 -2.88 3.27
CA GLU A 40 -9.52 -1.78 3.56
C GLU A 40 -8.79 -0.44 3.38
N CYS A 41 -9.40 0.48 2.65
CA CYS A 41 -8.92 1.84 2.56
C CYS A 41 -9.44 2.64 3.77
N LEU A 42 -8.52 3.17 4.57
CA LEU A 42 -8.78 3.89 5.82
C LEU A 42 -8.90 5.41 5.62
N GLY A 43 -9.12 5.88 4.38
CA GLY A 43 -9.39 7.29 4.11
C GLY A 43 -9.25 7.69 2.64
N GLY A 44 -9.88 8.81 2.27
CA GLY A 44 -9.98 9.28 0.89
C GLY A 44 -11.29 8.85 0.22
N ALA A 45 -11.31 8.80 -1.12
CA ALA A 45 -12.52 8.53 -1.91
C ALA A 45 -13.09 7.11 -1.69
N HIS A 46 -12.25 6.13 -1.35
CA HIS A 46 -12.63 4.73 -1.16
C HIS A 46 -12.70 4.33 0.32
N ASN A 47 -12.95 5.28 1.23
CA ASN A 47 -12.98 5.00 2.67
C ASN A 47 -13.91 3.81 3.00
N ARG A 48 -13.39 2.84 3.79
CA ARG A 48 -14.01 1.55 4.15
C ARG A 48 -14.28 0.59 2.99
N GLN A 49 -13.76 0.85 1.80
CA GLN A 49 -13.85 -0.07 0.68
C GLN A 49 -12.61 -0.97 0.57
N GLN A 50 -12.82 -2.18 0.07
CA GLN A 50 -11.77 -3.15 -0.23
C GLN A 50 -11.09 -2.80 -1.56
N VAL A 51 -9.91 -2.19 -1.47
CA VAL A 51 -9.11 -1.79 -2.65
C VAL A 51 -7.91 -2.70 -2.83
N GLN A 52 -7.57 -2.96 -4.08
CA GLN A 52 -6.42 -3.79 -4.43
C GLN A 52 -5.10 -3.07 -4.10
N ALA A 53 -4.06 -3.85 -3.80
CA ALA A 53 -2.70 -3.37 -3.54
C ALA A 53 -2.16 -2.45 -4.66
N LEU A 54 -2.52 -2.76 -5.92
CA LEU A 54 -2.15 -2.03 -7.14
C LEU A 54 -3.00 -0.78 -7.43
N ALA A 55 -4.05 -0.51 -6.65
CA ALA A 55 -4.85 0.68 -6.84
C ALA A 55 -4.04 1.94 -6.53
N THR A 56 -4.34 3.04 -7.23
CA THR A 56 -3.75 4.36 -6.97
C THR A 56 -4.62 5.14 -5.98
N CYS A 57 -4.00 6.05 -5.24
CA CYS A 57 -4.71 6.90 -4.29
C CYS A 57 -4.41 8.37 -4.62
N ALA A 58 -5.46 9.17 -4.89
CA ALA A 58 -5.30 10.61 -5.12
C ALA A 58 -4.81 11.35 -3.85
N ALA A 59 -5.28 10.91 -2.68
CA ALA A 59 -4.85 11.41 -1.37
C ALA A 59 -3.72 10.54 -0.78
N PHE A 60 -2.75 10.15 -1.61
CA PHE A 60 -1.66 9.27 -1.21
C PHE A 60 -0.80 9.89 -0.10
N GLY A 61 -0.77 9.24 1.05
CA GLY A 61 0.23 9.46 2.10
C GLY A 61 1.23 8.30 2.09
N LYS A 62 2.53 8.58 2.01
CA LYS A 62 3.55 7.51 2.06
C LYS A 62 3.45 6.80 3.40
N TRP A 63 3.39 5.46 3.38
CA TRP A 63 3.35 4.68 4.61
C TRP A 63 4.58 4.98 5.48
N PRO A 64 4.42 5.47 6.73
CA PRO A 64 5.54 5.90 7.59
C PRO A 64 6.57 4.81 7.90
N ALA A 65 6.20 3.53 7.72
CA ALA A 65 7.12 2.43 7.93
C ALA A 65 8.21 2.32 6.82
N LEU A 66 7.98 2.95 5.66
CA LEU A 66 8.96 3.03 4.57
C LEU A 66 9.98 4.13 4.87
N ARG A 67 11.27 3.82 4.69
CA ARG A 67 12.36 4.78 4.93
C ARG A 67 12.25 5.97 3.97
N LYS A 68 12.53 7.18 4.44
CA LYS A 68 12.67 8.38 3.58
C LYS A 68 13.87 8.21 2.66
#